data_AF-A0A4Y9ZVZ7-F1
#
_entry.id   AF-A0A4Y9ZVZ7-F1
#
_cell.length_a   1.000
_cell.length_b   1.000
_cell.length_c   1.000
_cell.angle_alpha   90.00
_cell.angle_beta   90.00
_cell.angle_gamma   90.00
#
_symmetry.space_group_name_H-M   'P 1'
#
loop_
_entity.id
_entity.type
_entity.pdbx_description
1 polymer ?
#
loop_
_entity_poly.entity_id
_entity_poly.type
_entity_poly.pdbx_seq_one_letter_code
_entity_poly.pdbx_strand_id
1 'polypeptide(L)'
;MRPLAVDDIILAEHPLAILPIKWVSTNVPPNGEFAAYDEWYQYAMNEREELLKLVLARMAPEKQAAYCMLANSHQRDGSGPLSGIVCTNGYTLGLDPWFDIVPDIAERDEYQTAMCGVCEMLSRINHRQDPEDAVRAWLSNKKLAKDHLIKDSLQMMQLLEDEGLEVNWRYKGHAAVLAMVCAATGQRKNYLQARKKVMALSMACVPGKGCWLMELLPEVPEHQEFWMKRLRSRRLL
;
A
#
# COMPACT_ATOMS: atom_id res chain seq x y z
N MET A 1 6.20 -3.16 29.72
CA MET A 1 5.44 -3.93 28.71
C MET A 1 5.56 -5.40 29.04
N ARG A 2 4.45 -6.16 29.03
CA ARG A 2 4.51 -7.63 29.16
C ARG A 2 4.94 -8.23 27.82
N PRO A 3 5.69 -9.35 27.78
CA PRO A 3 5.91 -10.09 26.55
C PRO A 3 4.59 -10.56 25.95
N LEU A 4 4.45 -10.45 24.62
CA LEU A 4 3.35 -11.07 23.88
C LEU A 4 3.55 -12.59 23.84
N ALA A 5 2.49 -13.34 24.07
CA ALA A 5 2.45 -14.79 23.93
C ALA A 5 1.85 -15.18 22.57
N VAL A 6 2.09 -16.42 22.15
CA VAL A 6 1.34 -17.04 21.05
C VAL A 6 -0.16 -16.99 21.41
N ASP A 7 -0.99 -16.59 20.45
CA ASP A 7 -2.44 -16.37 20.57
C ASP A 7 -2.89 -15.12 21.34
N ASP A 8 -1.98 -14.22 21.74
CA ASP A 8 -2.39 -12.91 22.22
C ASP A 8 -3.08 -12.12 21.08
N ILE A 9 -4.30 -11.65 21.33
CA ILE A 9 -4.99 -10.73 20.42
C ILE A 9 -4.28 -9.38 20.51
N ILE A 10 -3.41 -9.11 19.53
CA ILE A 10 -2.65 -7.85 19.43
C ILE A 10 -3.59 -6.69 19.10
N LEU A 11 -4.62 -6.93 18.28
CA LEU A 11 -5.67 -5.96 17.99
C LEU A 11 -6.97 -6.63 17.54
N ALA A 12 -8.09 -6.24 18.17
CA ALA A 12 -9.44 -6.77 17.90
C ALA A 12 -10.34 -5.79 17.12
N GLU A 13 -9.76 -4.94 16.27
CA GLU A 13 -10.53 -3.86 15.65
C GLU A 13 -11.46 -4.40 14.55
N HIS A 14 -12.73 -3.98 14.61
CA HIS A 14 -13.69 -4.24 13.54
C HIS A 14 -13.59 -3.15 12.46
N PRO A 15 -13.48 -3.53 11.17
CA PRO A 15 -13.50 -2.56 10.08
C PRO A 15 -14.77 -1.71 10.12
N LEU A 16 -14.61 -0.39 9.94
CA LEU A 16 -15.70 0.55 9.62
C LEU A 16 -16.36 0.19 8.29
N ALA A 17 -15.55 -0.14 7.28
CA ALA A 17 -16.01 -0.54 5.95
C ALA A 17 -15.15 -1.68 5.40
N ILE A 18 -15.78 -2.59 4.66
CA ILE A 18 -15.09 -3.64 3.90
C ILE A 18 -15.49 -3.55 2.44
N LEU A 19 -14.51 -3.47 1.53
CA LEU A 19 -14.72 -3.27 0.10
C LEU A 19 -13.71 -4.08 -0.72
N PRO A 20 -14.03 -4.44 -1.97
CA PRO A 20 -13.04 -4.96 -2.90
C PRO A 20 -11.86 -3.99 -3.10
N ILE A 21 -10.64 -4.53 -3.11
CA ILE A 21 -9.42 -3.75 -3.40
C ILE A 21 -9.46 -3.29 -4.84
N LYS A 22 -9.63 -4.24 -5.76
CA LYS A 22 -9.76 -3.97 -7.18
C LYS A 22 -11.25 -3.78 -7.47
N TRP A 23 -11.60 -2.65 -8.05
CA TRP A 23 -12.97 -2.33 -8.42
C TRP A 23 -13.12 -2.53 -9.92
N VAL A 24 -14.04 -3.42 -10.30
CA VAL A 24 -14.47 -3.60 -11.70
C VAL A 24 -15.85 -2.97 -11.80
N SER A 25 -16.03 -2.11 -12.78
CA SER A 25 -17.31 -1.45 -13.01
C SER A 25 -18.42 -2.49 -13.20
N THR A 26 -19.54 -2.34 -12.51
CA THR A 26 -20.70 -3.24 -12.70
C THR A 26 -21.51 -2.88 -13.95
N ASN A 27 -21.31 -1.67 -14.47
CA ASN A 27 -21.96 -1.17 -15.67
C ASN A 27 -20.96 -0.72 -16.74
N VAL A 28 -21.41 -0.70 -18.00
CA VAL A 28 -20.64 -0.16 -19.11
C VAL A 28 -20.75 1.37 -19.10
N PRO A 29 -19.65 2.13 -19.27
CA PRO A 29 -19.69 3.59 -19.35
C PRO A 29 -20.56 4.05 -20.54
N PRO A 30 -21.00 5.32 -20.56
CA PRO A 30 -21.90 5.85 -21.60
C PRO A 30 -21.38 5.67 -23.04
N ASN A 31 -20.06 5.68 -23.24
CA ASN A 31 -19.43 5.48 -24.55
C ASN A 31 -19.31 4.00 -24.96
N GLY A 32 -19.87 3.09 -24.17
CA GLY A 32 -19.90 1.67 -24.49
C GLY A 32 -18.50 1.04 -24.51
N GLU A 33 -18.33 0.06 -25.38
CA GLU A 33 -17.06 -0.63 -25.63
C GLU A 33 -15.97 0.28 -26.25
N PHE A 34 -16.35 1.45 -26.78
CA PHE A 34 -15.43 2.42 -27.38
C PHE A 34 -14.84 3.40 -26.38
N ALA A 35 -15.23 3.32 -25.11
CA ALA A 35 -14.71 4.21 -24.08
C ALA A 35 -13.19 4.05 -23.92
N ALA A 36 -12.48 5.18 -23.81
CA ALA A 36 -11.05 5.17 -23.55
C ALA A 36 -10.76 4.62 -22.15
N TYR A 37 -9.52 4.18 -21.90
CA TYR A 37 -9.11 3.65 -20.60
C TYR A 37 -9.41 4.64 -19.45
N ASP A 38 -9.11 5.92 -19.65
CA ASP A 38 -9.35 6.95 -18.63
C ASP A 38 -10.86 7.14 -18.35
N GLU A 39 -11.72 6.99 -19.37
CA GLU A 39 -13.17 7.06 -19.21
C GLU A 39 -13.69 5.87 -18.41
N TRP A 40 -13.20 4.66 -18.72
CA TRP A 40 -13.48 3.45 -17.95
C TRP A 40 -13.05 3.60 -16.49
N TYR A 41 -11.83 4.07 -16.26
CA TYR A 41 -11.28 4.25 -14.92
C TYR A 41 -12.12 5.26 -14.11
N GLN A 42 -12.42 6.43 -14.69
CA GLN A 42 -13.23 7.45 -14.00
C GLN A 42 -14.65 6.97 -13.74
N TYR A 43 -15.27 6.26 -14.70
CA TYR A 43 -16.60 5.68 -14.50
C TYR A 43 -16.62 4.67 -13.35
N ALA A 44 -15.63 3.78 -13.31
CA ALA A 44 -15.47 2.80 -12.22
C ALA A 44 -15.25 3.48 -10.86
N MET A 45 -14.46 4.57 -10.79
CA MET A 45 -14.27 5.32 -9.55
C MET A 45 -15.55 6.01 -9.08
N ASN A 46 -16.34 6.56 -9.99
CA ASN A 46 -17.63 7.18 -9.65
C ASN A 46 -18.62 6.15 -9.11
N GLU A 47 -18.71 4.97 -9.72
CA GLU A 47 -19.57 3.90 -9.24
C GLU A 47 -19.16 3.40 -7.85
N ARG A 48 -17.84 3.25 -7.62
CA ARG A 48 -17.30 2.92 -6.30
C ARG A 48 -17.67 3.97 -5.25
N GLU A 49 -17.61 5.24 -5.61
CA GLU A 49 -17.99 6.35 -4.73
C GLU A 49 -19.48 6.29 -4.34
N GLU A 50 -20.37 5.98 -5.28
CA GLU A 50 -21.81 5.80 -5.00
C GLU A 50 -22.07 4.60 -4.08
N LEU A 51 -21.37 3.47 -4.29
CA LEU A 51 -21.47 2.34 -3.36
C LEU A 51 -21.02 2.76 -1.95
N LEU A 52 -19.91 3.48 -1.84
CA LEU A 52 -19.40 3.95 -0.56
C LEU A 52 -20.40 4.87 0.15
N LYS A 53 -21.09 5.76 -0.56
CA LYS A 53 -22.19 6.56 0.01
C LYS A 53 -23.28 5.67 0.59
N LEU A 54 -23.68 4.61 -0.12
CA LEU A 54 -24.68 3.64 0.34
C LEU A 54 -24.21 2.82 1.54
N VAL A 55 -22.91 2.49 1.62
CA VAL A 55 -22.32 1.78 2.75
C VAL A 55 -22.29 2.68 3.98
N LEU A 56 -21.81 3.93 3.84
CA LEU A 56 -21.77 4.91 4.93
C LEU A 56 -23.18 5.29 5.43
N ALA A 57 -24.17 5.41 4.55
CA ALA A 57 -25.54 5.73 4.93
C ALA A 57 -26.20 4.64 5.79
N ARG A 58 -25.65 3.42 5.81
CA ARG A 58 -26.11 2.31 6.65
C ARG A 58 -25.38 2.22 7.98
N MET A 59 -24.35 3.04 8.20
CA MET A 59 -23.59 3.07 9.45
C MET A 59 -24.31 3.89 10.52
N ALA A 60 -23.98 3.63 11.78
CA ALA A 60 -24.31 4.54 12.87
C ALA A 60 -23.62 5.91 12.62
N PRO A 61 -24.25 7.04 12.99
CA PRO A 61 -23.70 8.38 12.73
C PRO A 61 -22.28 8.59 13.25
N GLU A 62 -21.94 7.99 14.40
CA GLU A 62 -20.62 8.07 15.00
C GLU A 62 -19.57 7.37 14.13
N LYS A 63 -19.92 6.23 13.53
CA LYS A 63 -19.04 5.45 12.65
C LYS A 63 -18.88 6.11 11.28
N GLN A 64 -19.93 6.74 10.76
CA GLN A 64 -19.86 7.58 9.57
C GLN A 64 -18.93 8.77 9.80
N ALA A 65 -19.08 9.47 10.92
CA ALA A 65 -18.22 10.59 11.29
C ALA A 65 -16.75 10.15 11.46
N ALA A 66 -16.52 9.03 12.15
CA ALA A 66 -15.19 8.45 12.32
C ALA A 66 -14.53 8.16 10.97
N TYR A 67 -15.25 7.55 10.04
CA TYR A 67 -14.76 7.29 8.68
C TYR A 67 -14.38 8.60 7.95
N CYS A 68 -15.27 9.60 7.96
CA CYS A 68 -15.04 10.88 7.29
C CYS A 68 -13.89 11.70 7.90
N MET A 69 -13.50 11.41 9.15
CA MET A 69 -12.35 12.04 9.82
C MET A 69 -11.01 11.38 9.50
N LEU A 70 -11.00 10.25 8.78
CA LEU A 70 -9.76 9.58 8.37
C LEU A 70 -9.02 10.41 7.32
N ALA A 71 -7.70 10.20 7.24
CA ALA A 71 -6.84 10.92 6.31
C ALA A 71 -7.24 10.62 4.85
N ASN A 72 -7.18 11.60 3.97
CA ASN A 72 -7.38 11.36 2.54
C ASN A 72 -6.23 12.01 1.75
N SER A 73 -5.36 11.17 1.18
CA SER A 73 -4.24 11.58 0.32
C SER A 73 -4.63 11.71 -1.15
N HIS A 74 -5.79 11.16 -1.55
CA HIS A 74 -6.28 11.10 -2.91
C HIS A 74 -7.28 12.23 -3.17
N GLN A 75 -6.80 13.47 -3.17
CA GLN A 75 -7.65 14.65 -3.31
C GLN A 75 -7.74 15.17 -4.75
N ARG A 76 -6.92 14.64 -5.68
CA ARG A 76 -6.70 15.24 -7.00
C ARG A 76 -6.56 14.23 -8.15
N ASP A 77 -6.72 12.94 -7.88
CA ASP A 77 -6.55 11.88 -8.88
C ASP A 77 -7.88 11.39 -9.49
N GLY A 78 -8.99 12.03 -9.13
CA GLY A 78 -10.34 11.68 -9.60
C GLY A 78 -11.01 10.56 -8.80
N SER A 79 -10.33 9.96 -7.82
CA SER A 79 -11.03 9.10 -6.86
C SER A 79 -11.81 9.98 -5.88
N GLY A 80 -13.13 9.83 -5.84
CA GLY A 80 -14.01 10.65 -5.01
C GLY A 80 -13.59 10.68 -3.52
N PRO A 81 -14.11 11.63 -2.71
CA PRO A 81 -13.62 11.84 -1.35
C PRO A 81 -13.71 10.59 -0.45
N LEU A 82 -14.74 9.77 -0.58
CA LEU A 82 -14.88 8.54 0.21
C LEU A 82 -13.96 7.44 -0.29
N SER A 83 -13.85 7.29 -1.61
CA SER A 83 -12.96 6.33 -2.27
C SER A 83 -11.50 6.64 -1.96
N GLY A 84 -11.14 7.91 -1.97
CA GLY A 84 -9.82 8.38 -1.58
C GLY A 84 -9.47 8.00 -0.14
N ILE A 85 -10.43 8.08 0.79
CA ILE A 85 -10.26 7.56 2.16
C ILE A 85 -9.98 6.05 2.13
N VAL A 86 -10.72 5.23 1.37
CA VAL A 86 -10.39 3.79 1.26
C VAL A 86 -8.99 3.58 0.69
N CYS A 87 -8.62 4.32 -0.36
CA CYS A 87 -7.31 4.19 -1.00
C CYS A 87 -6.16 4.58 -0.07
N THR A 88 -6.38 5.57 0.80
CA THR A 88 -5.43 5.97 1.84
C THR A 88 -5.41 4.99 3.01
N ASN A 89 -6.57 4.49 3.45
CA ASN A 89 -6.77 3.88 4.77
C ASN A 89 -7.05 2.37 4.76
N GLY A 90 -7.26 1.78 3.59
CA GLY A 90 -7.59 0.36 3.41
C GLY A 90 -6.40 -0.57 3.65
N TYR A 91 -6.60 -1.61 4.45
CA TYR A 91 -5.65 -2.72 4.62
C TYR A 91 -6.23 -4.01 4.04
N THR A 92 -5.41 -4.80 3.38
CA THR A 92 -5.84 -6.08 2.81
C THR A 92 -6.31 -7.03 3.90
N LEU A 93 -7.51 -7.57 3.75
CA LEU A 93 -8.03 -8.63 4.58
C LEU A 93 -7.58 -9.96 3.96
N GLY A 94 -7.05 -10.87 4.79
CA GLY A 94 -6.64 -12.20 4.34
C GLY A 94 -7.80 -12.96 3.70
N LEU A 95 -7.51 -13.87 2.76
CA LEU A 95 -8.52 -14.60 1.98
C LEU A 95 -9.23 -15.69 2.80
N ASP A 96 -8.55 -16.26 3.80
CA ASP A 96 -8.98 -17.46 4.50
C ASP A 96 -10.39 -17.38 5.10
N PRO A 97 -10.79 -16.29 5.80
CA PRO A 97 -12.14 -16.19 6.36
C PRO A 97 -13.22 -16.01 5.29
N TRP A 98 -12.87 -15.54 4.10
CA TRP A 98 -13.87 -15.24 3.07
C TRP A 98 -14.39 -16.49 2.37
N PHE A 99 -13.58 -17.55 2.29
CA PHE A 99 -14.01 -18.85 1.74
C PHE A 99 -15.20 -19.43 2.48
N ASP A 100 -15.35 -19.12 3.77
CA ASP A 100 -16.47 -19.58 4.60
C ASP A 100 -17.69 -18.65 4.54
N ILE A 101 -17.51 -17.38 4.14
CA ILE A 101 -18.53 -16.32 4.22
C ILE A 101 -19.19 -16.06 2.86
N VAL A 102 -18.42 -16.11 1.78
CA VAL A 102 -18.88 -15.73 0.43
C VAL A 102 -18.88 -16.98 -0.44
N PRO A 103 -20.06 -17.53 -0.81
CA PRO A 103 -20.20 -18.84 -1.42
C PRO A 103 -19.17 -19.17 -2.51
N ASP A 104 -19.22 -18.63 -3.69
CA ASP A 104 -18.40 -18.97 -4.85
C ASP A 104 -17.00 -18.31 -4.89
N ILE A 105 -16.48 -17.78 -3.77
CA ILE A 105 -15.28 -16.93 -3.80
C ILE A 105 -14.03 -17.64 -4.33
N ALA A 106 -13.92 -18.96 -4.18
CA ALA A 106 -12.82 -19.76 -4.74
C ALA A 106 -12.82 -19.82 -6.27
N GLU A 107 -13.97 -19.61 -6.89
CA GLU A 107 -14.16 -19.67 -8.35
C GLU A 107 -14.02 -18.30 -9.02
N ARG A 108 -13.94 -17.23 -8.20
CA ARG A 108 -13.82 -15.85 -8.65
C ARG A 108 -12.37 -15.46 -8.93
N ASP A 109 -12.20 -14.54 -9.88
CA ASP A 109 -10.88 -14.00 -10.23
C ASP A 109 -10.22 -13.31 -9.02
N GLU A 110 -8.89 -13.28 -8.95
CA GLU A 110 -8.11 -12.60 -7.89
C GLU A 110 -8.38 -11.09 -7.78
N TYR A 111 -9.06 -10.52 -8.78
CA TYR A 111 -9.60 -9.16 -8.79
C TYR A 111 -10.88 -9.03 -7.97
N GLN A 112 -11.64 -10.11 -7.82
CA GLN A 112 -12.93 -10.16 -7.14
C GLN A 112 -12.84 -10.73 -5.72
N THR A 113 -11.73 -11.38 -5.36
CA THR A 113 -11.54 -12.02 -4.04
C THR A 113 -10.76 -11.16 -3.05
N ALA A 114 -9.99 -10.18 -3.52
CA ALA A 114 -9.15 -9.36 -2.66
C ALA A 114 -9.98 -8.24 -1.97
N MET A 115 -10.24 -8.39 -0.68
CA MET A 115 -10.97 -7.42 0.14
C MET A 115 -10.02 -6.52 0.94
N CYS A 116 -10.43 -5.28 1.20
CA CYS A 116 -9.79 -4.39 2.15
C CYS A 116 -10.75 -3.91 3.23
N GLY A 117 -10.23 -3.77 4.44
CA GLY A 117 -10.91 -3.15 5.56
C GLY A 117 -10.40 -1.73 5.76
N VAL A 118 -11.28 -0.81 6.12
CA VAL A 118 -10.91 0.50 6.68
C VAL A 118 -11.29 0.44 8.15
N CYS A 119 -10.34 0.70 9.03
CA CYS A 119 -10.52 0.73 10.47
C CYS A 119 -10.58 2.17 10.99
N GLU A 120 -10.90 2.36 12.26
CA GLU A 120 -10.91 3.69 12.88
C GLU A 120 -9.50 4.07 13.38
N MET A 121 -8.82 3.13 14.03
CA MET A 121 -7.50 3.32 14.62
C MET A 121 -6.38 2.87 13.67
N LEU A 122 -6.42 1.64 13.17
CA LEU A 122 -5.36 1.11 12.27
C LEU A 122 -5.20 1.89 10.97
N SER A 123 -6.27 2.52 10.52
CA SER A 123 -6.23 3.34 9.31
C SER A 123 -5.27 4.53 9.40
N ARG A 124 -4.89 4.96 10.61
CA ARG A 124 -3.90 6.03 10.82
C ARG A 124 -2.45 5.58 10.61
N ILE A 125 -2.19 4.27 10.63
CA ILE A 125 -0.91 3.69 10.23
C ILE A 125 -0.78 3.73 8.69
N ASN A 126 -1.89 4.00 7.99
CA ASN A 126 -1.99 3.93 6.56
C ASN A 126 -1.66 5.26 5.87
N HIS A 127 -0.37 5.49 5.60
CA HIS A 127 0.04 6.38 4.52
C HIS A 127 0.67 5.54 3.43
N ARG A 128 -0.06 5.34 2.33
CA ARG A 128 0.44 4.71 1.12
C ARG A 128 1.39 5.70 0.45
N GLN A 129 2.68 5.50 0.59
CA GLN A 129 3.65 6.09 -0.32
C GLN A 129 4.32 4.94 -1.06
N ASP A 130 4.22 4.96 -2.39
CA ASP A 130 4.93 4.02 -3.23
C ASP A 130 6.46 4.14 -2.96
N PRO A 131 7.21 3.03 -2.88
CA PRO A 131 8.65 3.07 -2.63
C PRO A 131 9.43 3.94 -3.61
N GLU A 132 9.09 3.91 -4.90
CA GLU A 132 9.76 4.76 -5.90
C GLU A 132 9.38 6.22 -5.72
N ASP A 133 8.10 6.52 -5.44
CA ASP A 133 7.65 7.89 -5.18
C ASP A 133 8.33 8.49 -3.95
N ALA A 134 8.51 7.71 -2.89
CA ALA A 134 9.27 8.12 -1.70
C ALA A 134 10.71 8.51 -2.06
N VAL A 135 11.39 7.65 -2.84
CA VAL A 135 12.78 7.88 -3.26
C VAL A 135 12.89 9.06 -4.23
N ARG A 136 11.96 9.21 -5.18
CA ARG A 136 11.90 10.33 -6.13
C ARG A 136 11.66 11.67 -5.43
N ALA A 137 10.75 11.71 -4.46
CA ALA A 137 10.50 12.88 -3.64
C ALA A 137 11.74 13.30 -2.83
N TRP A 138 12.40 12.32 -2.19
CA TRP A 138 13.65 12.55 -1.47
C TRP A 138 14.79 13.01 -2.37
N LEU A 139 14.97 12.37 -3.55
CA LEU A 139 15.99 12.75 -4.53
C LEU A 139 15.81 14.19 -5.01
N SER A 140 14.57 14.59 -5.27
CA SER A 140 14.20 15.95 -5.72
C SER A 140 14.41 17.00 -4.63
N ASN A 141 14.24 16.64 -3.34
CA ASN A 141 14.42 17.56 -2.24
C ASN A 141 15.88 17.57 -1.71
N LYS A 142 16.66 18.55 -2.17
CA LYS A 142 18.06 18.73 -1.76
C LYS A 142 18.25 19.12 -0.29
N LYS A 143 17.21 19.66 0.36
CA LYS A 143 17.24 20.06 1.78
C LYS A 143 17.22 18.87 2.73
N LEU A 144 16.66 17.73 2.31
CA LEU A 144 16.59 16.53 3.13
C LEU A 144 17.97 15.90 3.33
N ALA A 145 18.19 15.33 4.52
CA ALA A 145 19.43 14.65 4.84
C ALA A 145 19.63 13.38 3.99
N LYS A 146 20.88 12.88 3.89
CA LYS A 146 21.19 11.65 3.13
C LYS A 146 20.54 10.40 3.74
N ASP A 147 20.35 10.42 5.05
CA ASP A 147 19.82 9.34 5.87
C ASP A 147 18.34 9.52 6.24
N HIS A 148 17.67 10.56 5.72
CA HIS A 148 16.27 10.85 6.06
C HIS A 148 15.34 9.66 5.79
N LEU A 149 15.31 9.15 4.56
CA LEU A 149 14.50 7.97 4.23
C LEU A 149 14.94 6.70 4.96
N ILE A 150 16.20 6.61 5.37
CA ILE A 150 16.69 5.48 6.18
C ILE A 150 16.05 5.53 7.56
N LYS A 151 16.10 6.69 8.22
CA LYS A 151 15.50 6.89 9.55
C LYS A 151 14.00 6.65 9.52
N ASP A 152 13.30 7.27 8.58
CA ASP A 152 11.84 7.16 8.44
C ASP A 152 11.42 5.70 8.18
N SER A 153 12.13 5.00 7.28
CA SER A 153 11.83 3.60 6.97
C SER A 153 12.14 2.66 8.12
N LEU A 154 13.26 2.83 8.83
CA LEU A 154 13.59 2.02 10.00
C LEU A 154 12.59 2.23 11.14
N GLN A 155 12.16 3.47 11.38
CA GLN A 155 11.14 3.76 12.39
C GLN A 155 9.82 3.06 12.08
N MET A 156 9.37 3.10 10.82
CA MET A 156 8.13 2.43 10.41
C MET A 156 8.26 0.90 10.47
N MET A 157 9.39 0.36 10.04
CA MET A 157 9.65 -1.08 10.14
C MET A 157 9.67 -1.56 11.59
N GLN A 158 10.27 -0.80 12.51
CA GLN A 158 10.24 -1.13 13.95
C GLN A 158 8.81 -1.14 14.49
N LEU A 159 7.99 -0.14 14.13
CA LEU A 159 6.59 -0.10 14.55
C LEU A 159 5.81 -1.32 14.03
N LEU A 160 6.08 -1.75 12.79
CA LEU A 160 5.46 -2.96 12.24
C LEU A 160 5.98 -4.24 12.91
N GLU A 161 7.24 -4.31 13.31
CA GLU A 161 7.81 -5.43 14.09
C GLU A 161 7.20 -5.49 15.50
N ASP A 162 7.08 -4.36 16.17
CA ASP A 162 6.50 -4.26 17.52
C ASP A 162 5.02 -4.74 17.54
N GLU A 163 4.33 -4.62 16.41
CA GLU A 163 2.93 -5.04 16.21
C GLU A 163 2.80 -6.45 15.56
N GLY A 164 3.91 -7.14 15.25
CA GLY A 164 3.89 -8.46 14.60
C GLY A 164 3.36 -8.45 13.15
N LEU A 165 3.57 -7.36 12.42
CA LEU A 165 3.05 -7.10 11.07
C LEU A 165 4.13 -7.22 9.97
N GLU A 166 5.16 -8.04 10.15
CA GLU A 166 6.29 -8.16 9.21
C GLU A 166 5.89 -8.76 7.85
N VAL A 167 4.77 -9.47 7.80
CA VAL A 167 4.17 -9.99 6.56
C VAL A 167 3.49 -8.90 5.72
N ASN A 168 3.21 -7.74 6.34
CA ASN A 168 2.52 -6.63 5.70
C ASN A 168 3.33 -6.06 4.52
N TRP A 169 2.64 -5.68 3.44
CA TRP A 169 3.26 -5.10 2.26
C TRP A 169 4.12 -3.87 2.59
N ARG A 170 3.77 -3.09 3.63
CA ARG A 170 4.54 -1.93 4.07
C ARG A 170 5.92 -2.28 4.56
N TYR A 171 6.03 -3.36 5.33
CA TYR A 171 7.31 -3.82 5.85
C TYR A 171 8.25 -4.12 4.66
N LYS A 172 7.69 -4.76 3.62
CA LYS A 172 8.39 -5.04 2.36
C LYS A 172 8.70 -3.77 1.58
N GLY A 173 7.76 -2.82 1.51
CA GLY A 173 7.92 -1.52 0.85
C GLY A 173 9.04 -0.70 1.47
N HIS A 174 9.10 -0.58 2.80
CA HIS A 174 10.20 0.09 3.49
C HIS A 174 11.54 -0.65 3.33
N ALA A 175 11.54 -1.99 3.32
CA ALA A 175 12.73 -2.75 2.98
C ALA A 175 13.21 -2.46 1.54
N ALA A 176 12.29 -2.28 0.58
CA ALA A 176 12.62 -1.87 -0.78
C ALA A 176 13.14 -0.43 -0.86
N VAL A 177 12.54 0.52 -0.12
CA VAL A 177 13.06 1.90 0.01
C VAL A 177 14.50 1.89 0.52
N LEU A 178 14.81 1.09 1.55
CA LEU A 178 16.19 0.97 2.06
C LEU A 178 17.16 0.46 1.00
N ALA A 179 16.76 -0.52 0.18
CA ALA A 179 17.57 -0.99 -0.95
C ALA A 179 17.78 0.14 -1.98
N MET A 180 16.73 0.83 -2.40
CA MET A 180 16.81 1.93 -3.36
C MET A 180 17.66 3.11 -2.85
N VAL A 181 17.60 3.43 -1.56
CA VAL A 181 18.48 4.44 -0.95
C VAL A 181 19.95 3.99 -1.00
N CYS A 182 20.23 2.70 -0.79
CA CYS A 182 21.57 2.16 -0.98
C CYS A 182 22.05 2.31 -2.44
N ALA A 183 21.19 2.03 -3.42
CA ALA A 183 21.50 2.27 -4.83
C ALA A 183 21.76 3.75 -5.13
N ALA A 184 20.89 4.64 -4.66
CA ALA A 184 20.99 6.09 -4.85
C ALA A 184 22.26 6.71 -4.25
N THR A 185 22.79 6.07 -3.21
CA THR A 185 24.02 6.49 -2.50
C THR A 185 25.25 5.66 -2.88
N GLY A 186 25.16 4.73 -3.83
CA GLY A 186 26.29 3.92 -4.31
C GLY A 186 26.76 2.84 -3.34
N GLN A 187 25.96 2.50 -2.33
CA GLN A 187 26.31 1.51 -1.31
C GLN A 187 26.04 0.09 -1.81
N ARG A 188 26.87 -0.42 -2.73
CA ARG A 188 26.68 -1.71 -3.41
C ARG A 188 26.42 -2.89 -2.46
N LYS A 189 27.25 -3.04 -1.41
CA LYS A 189 27.14 -4.16 -0.45
C LYS A 189 25.81 -4.12 0.31
N ASN A 190 25.42 -2.93 0.78
CA ASN A 190 24.20 -2.73 1.56
C ASN A 190 22.95 -2.93 0.69
N TYR A 191 23.02 -2.51 -0.58
CA TYR A 191 21.97 -2.79 -1.56
C TYR A 191 21.72 -4.30 -1.70
N LEU A 192 22.78 -5.10 -1.91
CA LEU A 192 22.64 -6.55 -2.11
C LEU A 192 22.07 -7.25 -0.87
N GLN A 193 22.46 -6.80 0.33
CA GLN A 193 21.91 -7.31 1.57
C GLN A 193 20.42 -6.96 1.73
N ALA A 194 20.05 -5.70 1.50
CA ALA A 194 18.67 -5.25 1.57
C ALA A 194 17.80 -5.96 0.52
N ARG A 195 18.30 -6.10 -0.71
CA ARG A 195 17.64 -6.87 -1.77
C ARG A 195 17.37 -8.30 -1.33
N LYS A 196 18.36 -9.01 -0.77
CA LYS A 196 18.17 -10.39 -0.28
C LYS A 196 17.04 -10.47 0.75
N LYS A 197 16.94 -9.49 1.66
CA LYS A 197 15.84 -9.40 2.63
C LYS A 197 14.49 -9.22 1.94
N VAL A 198 14.38 -8.30 0.98
CA VAL A 198 13.13 -8.09 0.20
C VAL A 198 12.73 -9.37 -0.55
N MET A 199 13.68 -10.04 -1.22
CA MET A 199 13.39 -11.30 -1.93
C MET A 199 12.88 -12.39 -0.99
N ALA A 200 13.48 -12.54 0.20
CA ALA A 200 13.04 -13.51 1.20
C ALA A 200 11.61 -13.22 1.69
N LEU A 201 11.29 -11.95 1.93
CA LEU A 201 9.94 -11.51 2.33
C LEU A 201 8.90 -11.70 1.21
N SER A 202 9.30 -11.56 -0.06
CA SER A 202 8.42 -11.77 -1.21
C SER A 202 8.12 -13.25 -1.45
N MET A 203 9.10 -14.14 -1.26
CA MET A 203 8.91 -15.61 -1.42
C MET A 203 8.05 -16.24 -0.32
N ALA A 204 7.93 -15.61 0.85
CA ALA A 204 7.15 -16.11 1.98
C ALA A 204 5.62 -15.85 1.88
N CYS A 205 5.14 -15.22 0.80
CA CYS A 205 3.70 -14.95 0.58
C CYS A 205 3.16 -15.69 -0.65
N VAL A 206 1.84 -15.96 -0.63
CA VAL A 206 1.05 -16.64 -1.67
C VAL A 206 1.37 -16.11 -3.09
N PRO A 207 1.47 -16.98 -4.11
CA PRO A 207 1.86 -16.60 -5.47
C PRO A 207 0.85 -15.61 -6.07
N GLY A 208 1.33 -14.50 -6.63
CA GLY A 208 0.51 -13.62 -7.48
C GLY A 208 0.76 -12.12 -7.32
N LYS A 209 0.97 -11.63 -6.08
CA LYS A 209 1.06 -10.17 -5.82
C LYS A 209 2.39 -9.68 -5.23
N GLY A 210 3.38 -10.57 -5.06
CA GLY A 210 4.72 -10.25 -4.56
C GLY A 210 5.77 -9.88 -5.61
N CYS A 211 5.42 -9.87 -6.91
CA CYS A 211 6.40 -9.78 -8.01
C CYS A 211 6.95 -8.38 -8.31
N TRP A 212 6.17 -7.31 -8.21
CA TRP A 212 6.61 -6.00 -8.73
C TRP A 212 7.84 -5.43 -7.98
N LEU A 213 7.92 -5.59 -6.66
CA LEU A 213 9.11 -5.16 -5.90
C LEU A 213 10.39 -5.91 -6.34
N MET A 214 10.25 -7.11 -6.91
CA MET A 214 11.39 -7.85 -7.46
C MET A 214 11.87 -7.22 -8.78
N GLU A 215 10.94 -6.69 -9.59
CA GLU A 215 11.26 -5.96 -10.82
C GLU A 215 11.97 -4.63 -10.53
N LEU A 216 11.61 -3.97 -9.42
CA LEU A 216 12.23 -2.71 -9.00
C LEU A 216 13.68 -2.85 -8.48
N LEU A 217 14.09 -4.06 -8.12
CA LEU A 217 15.38 -4.34 -7.47
C LEU A 217 16.22 -5.31 -8.32
N PRO A 218 16.90 -4.83 -9.38
CA PRO A 218 17.75 -5.68 -10.22
C PRO A 218 18.89 -6.32 -9.42
N GLU A 219 19.35 -7.49 -9.87
CA GLU A 219 20.48 -8.20 -9.26
C GLU A 219 21.78 -7.40 -9.33
N VAL A 220 21.98 -6.73 -10.45
CA VAL A 220 23.09 -5.80 -10.68
C VAL A 220 22.68 -4.42 -10.15
N PRO A 221 23.29 -3.92 -9.07
CA PRO A 221 22.88 -2.66 -8.43
C PRO A 221 22.93 -1.45 -9.37
N GLU A 222 23.85 -1.44 -10.32
CA GLU A 222 24.04 -0.38 -11.32
C GLU A 222 22.86 -0.25 -12.29
N HIS A 223 22.06 -1.30 -12.47
CA HIS A 223 20.88 -1.26 -13.32
C HIS A 223 19.67 -0.65 -12.60
N GLN A 224 19.77 -0.39 -11.30
CA GLN A 224 18.68 0.22 -10.54
C GLN A 224 18.51 1.68 -10.96
N GLU A 225 17.25 2.11 -11.18
CA GLU A 225 16.89 3.42 -11.75
C GLU A 225 17.57 4.61 -11.04
N PHE A 226 17.78 4.51 -9.74
CA PHE A 226 18.32 5.56 -8.89
C PHE A 226 19.84 5.50 -8.71
N TRP A 227 20.53 4.53 -9.31
CA TRP A 227 21.96 4.30 -9.08
C TRP A 227 22.79 5.59 -9.09
N MET A 228 23.44 5.87 -7.95
CA MET A 228 24.29 7.05 -7.70
C MET A 228 23.60 8.43 -7.90
N LYS A 229 22.28 8.51 -8.13
CA LYS A 229 21.58 9.79 -8.41
C LYS A 229 21.72 10.80 -7.27
N ARG A 230 21.71 10.36 -5.99
CA ARG A 230 21.89 11.25 -4.83
C ARG A 230 23.32 11.79 -4.73
N LEU A 231 24.32 11.01 -5.15
CA LEU A 231 25.71 11.46 -5.17
C LEU A 231 25.98 12.43 -6.31
N ARG A 232 25.40 12.19 -7.49
CA ARG A 232 25.53 13.06 -8.67
C ARG A 232 24.86 14.43 -8.43
N SER A 233 23.69 14.47 -7.80
CA SER A 233 22.96 15.72 -7.56
C SER A 233 23.64 16.69 -6.58
N ARG A 234 24.63 16.23 -5.80
CA ARG A 234 25.45 17.04 -4.89
C ARG A 234 26.83 17.41 -5.43
N ARG A 235 27.28 16.86 -6.57
CA ARG A 235 28.56 17.22 -7.22
C ARG A 235 28.44 18.43 -8.17
N LEU A 236 27.22 18.93 -8.38
CA LEU A 236 26.91 20.08 -9.25
C LEU A 236 26.68 21.38 -8.44
N LEU A 237 27.20 21.43 -7.21
CA LEU A 237 27.29 22.60 -6.33
C LEU A 237 28.73 22.66 -5.79
#